data_AF-A0A8I1EKW3-F1
#
_entry.id   AF-A0A8I1EKW3-F1
#
_cell.length_a   1.000
_cell.length_b   1.000
_cell.length_c   1.000
_cell.angle_alpha   90.00
_cell.angle_beta   90.00
_cell.angle_gamma   90.00
#
_symmetry.space_group_name_H-M   'P 1'
#
loop_
_entity.id
_entity.type
_entity.pdbx_description
1 polymer ?
#
loop_
_entity_poly.entity_id
_entity_poly.type
_entity_poly.pdbx_seq_one_letter_code
_entity_poly.pdbx_strand_id
1 'polypeptide(L)' 'TTLEDATIVSINTVLPHALDKDNENYTQLVEVSLAYRKITWAHDVANTEGSDDWRAPAA' A
#
# COMPACT_ATOMS: atom_id res chain seq x y z
N THR A 1 -5.12 6.65 5.59
CA THR A 1 -5.71 5.82 4.51
C THR A 1 -6.19 4.52 5.08
N THR A 2 -7.39 4.07 4.72
CA THR A 2 -7.98 2.79 5.11
C THR A 2 -8.51 2.06 3.87
N LEU A 3 -8.39 0.73 3.86
CA LEU A 3 -8.85 -0.14 2.78
C LEU A 3 -9.86 -1.15 3.34
N GLU A 4 -11.00 -1.31 2.68
CA GLU A 4 -12.02 -2.32 3.04
C GLU A 4 -12.07 -3.45 2.01
N ASP A 5 -12.27 -4.68 2.49
CA ASP A 5 -12.25 -5.91 1.70
C ASP A 5 -10.99 -6.03 0.81
N ALA A 6 -9.83 -5.66 1.35
CA ALA A 6 -8.56 -5.73 0.64
C ALA A 6 -8.07 -7.18 0.48
N THR A 7 -7.51 -7.49 -0.68
CA THR A 7 -6.91 -8.78 -1.02
C THR A 7 -5.48 -8.56 -1.50
N ILE A 8 -4.53 -9.35 -0.99
CA ILE A 8 -3.16 -9.35 -1.49
C ILE A 8 -3.14 -9.99 -2.88
N VAL A 9 -2.65 -9.25 -3.88
CA VAL A 9 -2.57 -9.73 -5.26
C VAL A 9 -1.16 -10.09 -5.69
N SER A 10 -0.14 -9.56 -5.00
CA SER A 10 1.26 -9.87 -5.25
C SER A 10 2.09 -9.62 -4.00
N ILE A 11 3.14 -10.42 -3.82
CA ILE A 11 4.20 -10.18 -2.85
C ILE A 11 5.52 -10.31 -3.60
N ASN A 12 6.28 -9.24 -3.67
CA ASN A 12 7.63 -9.21 -4.21
C ASN A 12 8.63 -9.06 -3.06
N THR A 13 9.42 -10.11 -2.83
CA THR A 13 10.41 -10.14 -1.75
C THR A 13 11.82 -10.16 -2.35
N VAL A 14 12.62 -9.17 -1.99
CA VAL A 14 14.00 -9.02 -2.45
C VAL A 14 14.93 -8.96 -1.25
N LEU A 15 15.96 -9.78 -1.27
CA LEU A 15 17.14 -9.57 -0.44
C LEU A 15 18.21 -8.91 -1.32
N PRO A 16 18.61 -7.65 -1.04
CA PRO A 16 19.66 -6.98 -1.79
C PRO A 16 20.99 -7.72 -1.74
N HIS A 17 21.85 -7.48 -2.73
CA HIS A 17 23.13 -8.16 -2.83
C HIS A 17 24.05 -7.79 -1.66
N ALA A 18 24.37 -8.78 -0.81
CA ALA A 18 25.04 -8.56 0.47
C ALA A 18 26.50 -8.09 0.38
N LEU A 19 27.16 -8.22 -0.78
CA LEU A 19 28.54 -7.73 -0.96
C LEU A 19 28.60 -6.34 -1.60
N ASP A 20 27.45 -5.79 -1.99
CA ASP A 20 27.37 -4.43 -2.49
C ASP A 20 27.27 -3.48 -1.29
N LYS A 21 28.28 -2.63 -1.10
CA LYS A 21 28.35 -1.68 0.03
C LYS A 21 27.23 -0.67 0.02
N ASP A 22 26.70 -0.33 -1.15
CA ASP A 22 25.58 0.61 -1.25
C ASP A 22 24.30 0.01 -0.63
N ASN A 23 24.25 -1.32 -0.48
CA ASN A 23 23.14 -2.04 0.13
C ASN A 23 23.34 -2.39 1.61
N GLU A 24 24.44 -1.95 2.25
CA GLU A 24 24.82 -2.37 3.61
C GLU A 24 23.73 -2.06 4.66
N ASN A 25 22.96 -1.00 4.47
CA ASN A 25 21.91 -0.57 5.39
C ASN A 25 20.56 -1.27 5.17
N TYR A 26 20.40 -2.01 4.07
CA TYR A 26 19.13 -2.66 3.74
C TYR A 26 19.05 -4.06 4.34
N THR A 27 17.82 -4.43 4.71
CA THR A 27 17.45 -5.81 5.05
C THR A 27 16.54 -6.37 3.94
N GLN A 28 15.72 -7.38 4.23
CA GLN A 28 14.72 -7.85 3.27
C GLN A 28 13.73 -6.73 2.93
N LEU A 29 13.51 -6.54 1.64
CA LEU A 29 12.46 -5.66 1.12
C LEU A 29 11.26 -6.55 0.80
N VAL A 30 10.12 -6.26 1.42
CA VAL A 30 8.85 -6.97 1.19
C VAL A 30 7.83 -5.97 0.65
N GLU A 31 7.64 -5.99 -0.65
CA GLU A 31 6.63 -5.19 -1.34
C GLU A 31 5.34 -6.00 -1.44
N VAL A 32 4.25 -5.46 -0.87
CA VAL A 32 2.93 -6.10 -0.86
C VAL A 32 1.96 -5.26 -1.68
N SER A 33 1.39 -5.85 -2.72
CA SER A 33 0.38 -5.20 -3.56
C SER A 33 -1.03 -5.62 -3.14
N LEU A 34 -1.92 -4.64 -3.01
CA LEU A 34 -3.29 -4.83 -2.54
C LEU A 34 -4.29 -4.40 -3.61
N ALA A 35 -5.19 -5.31 -3.98
CA ALA A 35 -6.47 -4.93 -4.55
C ALA A 35 -7.43 -4.64 -3.39
N TYR A 36 -8.41 -3.77 -3.61
CA TYR A 36 -9.38 -3.39 -2.60
C TYR A 36 -10.71 -3.09 -3.27
N ARG A 37 -11.78 -3.13 -2.47
CA ARG A 37 -13.12 -2.75 -2.92
C ARG A 37 -13.42 -1.28 -2.68
N LYS A 38 -13.06 -0.79 -1.48
CA LYS A 38 -13.25 0.60 -1.05
C LYS A 38 -11.99 1.13 -0.41
N ILE A 39 -11.70 2.39 -0.66
CA ILE A 39 -10.61 3.15 -0.09
C ILE A 39 -11.13 4.44 0.54
N THR A 40 -10.54 4.85 1.66
CA THR A 40 -10.79 6.14 2.28
C THR A 40 -9.46 6.82 2.61
N TRP A 41 -9.30 8.04 2.12
CA TRP A 41 -8.19 8.92 2.45
C TRP A 41 -8.68 9.98 3.43
N ALA A 42 -7.97 10.14 4.53
CA ALA A 42 -8.23 11.17 5.52
C ALA A 42 -6.95 12.00 5.70
N HIS A 43 -7.08 13.32 5.63
CA HIS A 43 -6.03 14.26 5.99
C HIS A 43 -6.37 14.86 7.36
N ASP A 44 -5.98 14.16 8.42
CA ASP A 44 -6.39 14.44 9.80
C ASP A 44 -6.12 15.88 10.25
N VAL A 45 -4.99 16.47 9.81
CA VAL A 45 -4.60 17.84 10.20
C VAL A 45 -5.53 18.90 9.60
N ALA A 46 -6.09 18.65 8.41
CA ALA A 46 -6.96 19.59 7.71
C ALA A 46 -8.44 19.20 7.74
N ASN A 47 -8.77 18.06 8.38
CA ASN A 47 -10.12 17.52 8.48
C ASN A 47 -10.83 17.34 7.12
N THR A 48 -10.07 17.03 6.07
CA THR A 48 -10.64 16.67 4.76
C THR A 48 -10.57 15.16 4.55
N GLU A 49 -11.63 14.62 3.96
CA GLU A 49 -11.73 13.20 3.64
C GLU A 49 -12.21 13.01 2.20
N GLY A 50 -11.80 11.90 1.60
CA GLY A 50 -12.28 11.43 0.31
C GLY A 50 -12.38 9.91 0.33
N SER A 51 -13.35 9.36 -0.40
CA SER A 51 -13.52 7.92 -0.49
C SER A 51 -13.95 7.51 -1.89
N ASP A 52 -13.64 6.27 -2.24
CA ASP A 52 -14.07 5.62 -3.47
C ASP A 52 -14.46 4.17 -3.16
N ASP A 53 -15.60 3.71 -3.67
CA ASP A 53 -16.15 2.37 -3.44
C ASP A 53 -16.76 1.80 -4.72
N TRP A 54 -16.23 0.66 -5.17
CA TRP A 54 -16.76 -0.04 -6.33
C TRP A 54 -18.24 -0.46 -6.16
N ARG A 55 -18.71 -0.68 -4.93
CA ARG A 55 -20.13 -1.01 -4.66
C ARG A 55 -21.06 0.20 -4.68
N ALA A 56 -20.53 1.42 -4.66
CA ALA A 56 -21.31 2.66 -4.65
C ALA A 56 -20.59 3.75 -5.47
N PRO A 57 -20.47 3.58 -6.80
CA PRO A 57 -19.78 4.54 -7.65
C PRO A 57 -20.50 5.88 -7.66
N ALA A 58 -19.73 6.97 -7.68
CA ALA A 58 -20.27 8.31 -7.90
C ALA A 58 -20.82 8.42 -9.34
N ALA A 59 -21.97 9.08 -9.50
CA ALA A 59 -22.66 9.28 -10.78
C ALA A 59 -22.00 10.34 -11.67
#